data_AF-Q9R769-F1
#
_entry.id   AF-Q9R769-F1
#
_cell.length_a   1.000
_cell.length_b   1.000
_cell.length_c   1.000
_cell.angle_alpha   90.00
_cell.angle_beta   90.00
_cell.angle_gamma   90.00
#
_symmetry.space_group_name_H-M   'P 1'
#
loop_
_entity.id
_entity.type
_entity.pdbx_description
1 polymer ?
#
loop_
_entity_poly.entity_id
_entity_poly.type
_entity_poly.pdbx_seq_one_letter_code
_entity_poly.pdbx_strand_id
1 'polypeptide(L)' 'MKINDDLNINSPVDNKNVVIVRARKTNIFFKAFQVAPNIWVAPERYYGEPLNISD' A
#
# COMPACT_ATOMS: atom_id res chain seq x y z
N MET A 1 -8.01 16.74 -12.26
CA MET A 1 -8.18 15.28 -12.25
C MET A 1 -8.58 14.86 -10.84
N LYS A 2 -9.33 13.76 -10.64
CA LYS A 2 -9.84 13.35 -9.30
C LYS A 2 -8.88 12.42 -8.54
N ILE A 3 -7.58 12.68 -8.64
CA ILE A 3 -6.56 11.92 -7.88
C ILE A 3 -6.20 12.73 -6.64
N ASN A 4 -6.07 12.05 -5.51
CA ASN A 4 -5.58 12.63 -4.27
C ASN A 4 -4.06 12.86 -4.37
N ASP A 5 -3.65 14.13 -4.39
CA ASP A 5 -2.25 14.57 -4.50
C ASP A 5 -1.67 15.02 -3.14
N ASP A 6 -2.44 14.88 -2.06
CA ASP A 6 -2.05 15.33 -0.71
C ASP A 6 -1.18 14.29 0.04
N LEU A 7 -0.93 13.14 -0.58
CA LEU A 7 -0.27 11.99 0.06
C LEU A 7 1.22 11.97 -0.25
N ASN A 8 2.03 11.80 0.78
CA ASN A 8 3.45 11.52 0.65
C ASN A 8 3.81 10.23 1.42
N ILE A 9 5.01 9.68 1.17
CA ILE A 9 5.43 8.41 1.78
C ILE A 9 5.41 8.43 3.31
N ASN A 10 5.62 9.61 3.90
CA ASN A 10 5.66 9.84 5.35
C ASN A 10 4.29 10.22 5.94
N SER A 11 3.22 10.34 5.14
CA SER A 11 1.89 10.65 5.64
C SER A 11 1.51 9.65 6.76
N PRO A 12 1.01 10.14 7.92
CA PRO A 12 0.65 9.27 9.03
C PRO A 12 -0.54 8.39 8.66
N VAL A 13 -0.68 7.27 9.38
CA VAL A 13 -1.86 6.40 9.23
C VAL A 13 -3.08 7.11 9.81
N ASP A 14 -4.12 7.29 8.99
CA ASP A 14 -5.36 7.98 9.35
C ASP A 14 -6.59 7.06 9.32
N ASN A 15 -6.42 5.79 8.95
CA ASN A 15 -7.47 4.79 8.75
C ASN A 15 -8.53 5.18 7.70
N LYS A 16 -8.22 6.14 6.83
CA LYS A 16 -9.09 6.63 5.75
C LYS A 16 -8.36 6.63 4.41
N ASN A 17 -7.35 7.48 4.26
CA ASN A 17 -6.57 7.62 3.03
C ASN A 17 -5.22 6.90 3.12
N VAL A 18 -4.70 6.67 4.34
CA VAL A 18 -3.47 5.96 4.61
C VAL A 18 -3.75 4.87 5.64
N VAL A 19 -3.49 3.62 5.25
CA VAL A 19 -3.81 2.43 6.07
C VAL A 19 -2.64 1.47 6.13
N ILE A 20 -2.60 0.64 7.18
CA ILE A 20 -1.77 -0.56 7.23
C ILE A 20 -2.72 -1.76 7.15
N VAL A 21 -2.56 -2.58 6.10
CA VAL A 21 -3.47 -3.70 5.81
C VAL A 21 -2.72 -5.01 5.70
N ARG A 22 -3.41 -6.11 6.02
CA ARG A 22 -2.88 -7.47 5.91
C ARG A 22 -2.88 -7.93 4.45
N ALA A 23 -1.77 -8.49 3.99
CA ALA A 23 -1.68 -9.13 2.69
C ALA A 23 -2.35 -10.52 2.70
N ARG A 24 -3.46 -10.67 1.96
CA ARG A 24 -4.25 -11.91 1.89
C ARG A 24 -4.60 -12.44 3.30
N LYS A 25 -4.27 -13.71 3.57
CA LYS A 25 -4.38 -14.37 4.88
C LYS A 25 -3.01 -14.63 5.52
N THR A 26 -1.97 -13.96 5.03
CA THR A 26 -0.62 -14.07 5.58
C THR A 26 -0.46 -13.26 6.87
N ASN A 27 0.70 -13.34 7.51
CA ASN A 27 1.08 -12.47 8.63
C ASN A 27 1.86 -11.21 8.18
N ILE A 28 1.86 -10.90 6.88
CA ILE A 28 2.52 -9.73 6.29
C ILE A 28 1.54 -8.55 6.25
N PHE A 29 2.02 -7.36 6.57
CA PHE A 29 1.28 -6.11 6.51
C PHE A 29 2.03 -5.09 5.63
N PHE A 30 1.30 -4.24 4.92
CA PHE A 30 1.87 -3.19 4.06
C PHE A 30 1.08 -1.89 4.18
N LYS A 31 1.74 -0.77 3.86
CA LYS A 31 1.13 0.57 3.86
C LYS A 31 0.42 0.79 2.52
N ALA A 32 -0.78 1.34 2.55
CA ALA A 32 -1.54 1.64 1.33
C ALA A 32 -2.12 3.05 1.37
N PHE A 33 -2.15 3.68 0.21
CA PHE A 33 -2.56 5.07 -0.02
C PHE A 33 -3.73 5.11 -0.98
N GLN A 34 -4.88 5.64 -0.55
CA GLN A 34 -6.06 5.78 -1.39
C GLN A 34 -5.93 7.02 -2.29
N VAL A 35 -5.68 6.80 -3.57
CA VAL A 35 -5.54 7.87 -4.56
C VAL A 35 -6.88 8.25 -5.22
N ALA A 36 -7.87 7.36 -5.19
CA ALA A 36 -9.23 7.57 -5.67
C ALA A 36 -10.20 6.56 -5.01
N PRO A 37 -11.55 6.74 -5.09
CA PRO A 37 -12.50 5.79 -4.53
C PRO A 37 -12.22 4.36 -5.00
N ASN A 38 -11.94 3.46 -4.06
CA ASN A 38 -11.57 2.05 -4.26
C ASN A 38 -10.24 1.79 -5.00
N ILE A 39 -9.46 2.83 -5.35
CA ILE A 39 -8.15 2.70 -6.01
C ILE A 39 -7.06 3.05 -4.99
N TRP A 40 -6.16 2.09 -4.75
CA TRP A 40 -5.10 2.19 -3.76
C TRP A 40 -3.74 1.93 -4.38
N VAL A 41 -2.72 2.58 -3.84
CA VAL A 41 -1.31 2.36 -4.20
C VAL A 41 -0.57 1.85 -2.97
N ALA A 42 0.21 0.80 -3.15
CA ALA A 42 1.15 0.27 -2.16
C ALA A 42 2.57 0.49 -2.71
N PRO A 43 3.31 1.49 -2.24
CA PRO A 43 4.62 1.88 -2.78
C PRO A 43 5.76 0.98 -2.26
N GLU A 44 5.55 -0.34 -2.30
CA GLU A 44 6.50 -1.37 -1.91
C GLU A 44 6.55 -2.50 -2.95
N ARG A 45 7.51 -3.42 -2.81
CA ARG A 45 7.59 -4.62 -3.65
C ARG A 45 6.33 -5.47 -3.48
N TYR A 46 5.91 -6.15 -4.53
CA TYR A 46 4.79 -7.09 -4.46
C TYR A 46 5.11 -8.20 -3.43
N TYR A 47 4.24 -8.32 -2.42
CA TYR A 47 4.45 -9.24 -1.29
C TYR A 47 4.35 -10.73 -1.68
N GLY A 48 3.79 -11.04 -2.84
CA GLY A 48 3.52 -12.42 -3.26
C GLY A 48 4.71 -13.12 -3.90
N GLU A 49 5.84 -12.43 -4.07
CA GLU A 49 7.03 -12.95 -4.72
C GLU A 49 8.28 -12.70 -3.87
N PRO A 50 9.23 -13.66 -3.84
CA PRO A 50 10.51 -13.43 -3.18
C PRO A 50 11.31 -12.36 -3.93
N LEU A 51 12.09 -11.56 -3.19
CA LEU A 51 12.91 -10.51 -3.80
C LEU A 51 14.06 -11.07 -4.64
N ASN A 52 14.59 -12.22 -4.21
CA ASN A 52 15.64 -12.98 -4.88
C ASN A 52 15.06 -14.36 -5.22
N ILE A 53 15.27 -14.82 -6.44
CA ILE A 53 14.92 -16.17 -6.90
C ILE A 53 16.20 -17.00 -7.03
N SER A 54 16.09 -18.33 -6.89
CA SER A 54 17.20 -19.23 -7.21
C SER A 54 17.47 -19.23 -8.71
N ASP A 55 18.75 -19.34 -9.08
CA ASP A 55 19.18 -19.59 -10.47
C ASP A 55 18.70 -20.96 -10.99
#